data_AF-A0A832WVD7-F1
#
_entry.id   AF-A0A832WVD7-F1
#
_cell.length_a   1.000
_cell.length_b   1.000
_cell.length_c   1.000
_cell.angle_alpha   90.00
_cell.angle_beta   90.00
_cell.angle_gamma   90.00
#
_symmetry.space_group_name_H-M   'P 1'
#
loop_
_entity.id
_entity.type
_entity.pdbx_description
1 polymer ?
#
loop_
_entity_poly.entity_id
_entity_poly.type
_entity_poly.pdbx_seq_one_letter_code
_entity_poly.pdbx_strand_id
1 'polypeptide(L)'
;DFGITAGMLGTEVARMINPSVENLIRHLPAVAAVGDRSEAPERARYLSLVQDAYSEQDCKDIALALDYQQFWLRFNDGRELVKDLLNLAGNTSRHKKLVALQVEGANLAIQDQMSACMPHVVHRTLRNGAELFLLDVEIHAHKFTFPPPGKTSGEVHDRLCQQHAGSPVVTIGFGPDFAVLRSRGVMMNIPKMVRELRDEIPGGGISGGGHLVVGSIKFVEGMREEVLGGLIDKISIVQAGMPG
;
A
#
# COMPACT_ATOMS: atom_id res chain seq x y z
N ASP A 1 16.27 9.03 1.68
CA ASP A 1 15.66 8.61 0.43
C ASP A 1 15.02 7.24 0.65
N PHE A 2 13.69 7.16 0.61
CA PHE A 2 12.94 5.95 1.01
C PHE A 2 12.23 5.28 -0.17
N GLY A 3 12.41 5.80 -1.39
CA GLY A 3 11.78 5.22 -2.59
C GLY A 3 12.51 3.97 -3.11
N ILE A 4 13.73 3.70 -2.66
CA ILE A 4 14.46 2.47 -3.01
C ILE A 4 13.89 1.30 -2.20
N THR A 5 13.35 0.30 -2.89
CA THR A 5 12.68 -0.83 -2.25
C THR A 5 13.68 -1.90 -1.81
N ALA A 6 13.27 -2.74 -0.86
CA ALA A 6 14.07 -3.88 -0.43
C ALA A 6 14.34 -4.86 -1.59
N GLY A 7 13.38 -5.03 -2.51
CA GLY A 7 13.55 -5.87 -3.70
C GLY A 7 14.58 -5.32 -4.69
N MET A 8 14.70 -3.99 -4.83
CA MET A 8 15.78 -3.37 -5.60
C MET A 8 17.14 -3.69 -5.00
N LEU A 9 17.33 -3.40 -3.71
CA LEU A 9 18.59 -3.65 -3.00
C LEU A 9 18.94 -5.14 -2.97
N GLY A 10 17.96 -5.99 -2.68
CA GLY A 10 18.13 -7.44 -2.61
C GLY A 10 18.58 -8.04 -3.94
N THR A 11 18.08 -7.52 -5.06
CA THR A 11 18.51 -7.96 -6.40
C THR A 11 19.98 -7.61 -6.65
N GLU A 12 20.40 -6.38 -6.36
CA GLU A 12 21.79 -5.96 -6.55
C GLU A 12 22.76 -6.75 -5.66
N VAL A 13 22.39 -7.00 -4.40
CA VAL A 13 23.17 -7.85 -3.50
C VAL A 13 23.25 -9.28 -4.04
N ALA A 14 22.15 -9.85 -4.52
CA ALA A 14 22.13 -11.20 -5.08
C ALA A 14 23.04 -11.32 -6.32
N ARG A 15 23.06 -10.30 -7.18
CA ARG A 15 23.98 -10.23 -8.34
C ARG A 15 25.45 -10.18 -7.93
N MET A 16 25.79 -9.43 -6.87
CA MET A 16 27.16 -9.38 -6.35
C MET A 16 27.60 -10.71 -5.72
N ILE A 17 26.68 -11.41 -5.03
CA ILE A 17 26.95 -12.71 -4.41
C ILE A 17 27.12 -13.80 -5.49
N ASN A 18 26.23 -13.83 -6.48
CA ASN A 18 26.28 -14.81 -7.55
C ASN A 18 25.90 -14.19 -8.90
N PRO A 19 26.89 -13.72 -9.70
CA PRO A 19 26.62 -13.09 -10.99
C PRO A 19 25.88 -13.98 -11.99
N SER A 20 25.95 -15.31 -11.84
CA SER A 20 25.32 -16.25 -12.79
C SER A 20 23.79 -16.18 -12.80
N VAL A 21 23.15 -15.66 -11.74
CA VAL A 21 21.68 -15.55 -11.66
C VAL A 21 21.13 -14.24 -12.23
N GLU A 22 21.98 -13.31 -12.67
CA GLU A 22 21.55 -11.97 -13.11
C GLU A 22 20.38 -12.01 -14.11
N ASN A 23 20.52 -12.79 -15.18
CA ASN A 23 19.48 -12.91 -16.21
C ASN A 23 18.16 -13.50 -15.68
N LEU A 24 18.23 -14.33 -14.64
CA LEU A 24 17.07 -14.97 -14.02
C LEU A 24 16.29 -13.99 -13.12
N ILE A 25 16.97 -13.04 -12.46
CA ILE A 25 16.37 -12.17 -11.45
C ILE A 25 16.22 -10.71 -11.89
N ARG A 26 16.63 -10.37 -13.12
CA ARG A 26 16.66 -8.98 -13.64
C ARG A 26 15.34 -8.22 -13.55
N HIS A 27 14.20 -8.90 -13.54
CA HIS A 27 12.86 -8.31 -13.47
C HIS A 27 12.32 -8.13 -12.05
N LEU A 28 12.88 -8.84 -11.06
CA LEU A 28 12.49 -8.70 -9.66
C LEU A 28 12.52 -7.26 -9.12
N PRO A 29 13.52 -6.41 -9.42
CA PRO A 29 13.54 -5.04 -8.90
C PRO A 29 12.42 -4.20 -9.53
N ALA A 30 12.04 -4.45 -10.79
CA ALA A 30 10.91 -3.79 -11.43
C ALA A 30 9.57 -4.20 -10.79
N VAL A 31 9.37 -5.49 -10.54
CA VAL A 31 8.19 -6.03 -9.82
C VAL A 31 8.09 -5.42 -8.41
N ALA A 32 9.19 -5.38 -7.67
CA ALA A 32 9.23 -4.78 -6.33
C ALA A 32 8.95 -3.28 -6.38
N ALA A 33 9.50 -2.56 -7.36
CA ALA A 33 9.28 -1.12 -7.55
C ALA A 33 7.81 -0.78 -7.75
N VAL A 34 7.11 -1.52 -8.60
CA VAL A 34 5.68 -1.28 -8.87
C VAL A 34 4.81 -1.75 -7.71
N GLY A 35 5.15 -2.87 -7.06
CA GLY A 35 4.43 -3.40 -5.90
C GLY A 35 4.42 -2.43 -4.72
N ASP A 36 5.59 -1.87 -4.39
CA ASP A 36 5.74 -0.87 -3.32
C ASP A 36 5.33 0.55 -3.77
N ARG A 37 4.89 0.71 -5.03
CA ARG A 37 4.55 2.01 -5.65
C ARG A 37 5.67 3.05 -5.49
N SER A 38 6.92 2.61 -5.69
CA SER A 38 8.11 3.46 -5.58
C SER A 38 8.01 4.69 -6.49
N GLU A 39 8.39 5.85 -5.95
CA GLU A 39 8.56 7.11 -6.67
C GLU A 39 10.05 7.40 -6.97
N ALA A 40 10.95 6.48 -6.65
CA ALA A 40 12.38 6.67 -6.89
C ALA A 40 12.69 6.69 -8.40
N PRO A 41 13.62 7.55 -8.87
CA PRO A 41 14.05 7.57 -10.28
C PRO A 41 14.51 6.21 -10.80
N GLU A 42 15.04 5.35 -9.93
CA GLU A 42 15.51 4.00 -10.21
C GLU A 42 14.39 3.08 -10.70
N ARG A 43 13.13 3.30 -10.30
CA ARG A 43 11.99 2.52 -10.81
C ARG A 43 11.93 2.54 -12.33
N ALA A 44 12.06 3.72 -12.94
CA ALA A 44 12.02 3.86 -14.39
C ALA A 44 13.18 3.13 -15.07
N ARG A 45 14.37 3.13 -14.44
CA ARG A 45 15.54 2.42 -14.94
C ARG A 45 15.33 0.90 -14.91
N TYR A 46 14.83 0.35 -13.80
CA TYR A 46 14.55 -1.08 -13.69
C TYR A 46 13.44 -1.54 -14.64
N LEU A 47 12.39 -0.75 -14.83
CA LEU A 47 11.34 -1.05 -15.82
C LEU A 47 11.91 -1.06 -17.25
N SER A 48 12.75 -0.08 -17.60
CA SER A 48 13.39 -0.01 -18.92
C SER A 48 14.31 -1.20 -19.20
N LEU A 49 14.97 -1.76 -18.17
CA LEU A 49 15.86 -2.93 -18.31
C LEU A 49 15.13 -4.22 -18.71
N VAL A 50 13.82 -4.32 -18.45
CA VAL A 50 13.05 -5.55 -18.68
C VAL A 50 11.89 -5.40 -19.64
N GLN A 51 11.74 -4.22 -20.26
CA GLN A 51 10.64 -3.89 -21.17
C GLN A 51 10.52 -4.82 -22.39
N ASP A 52 11.60 -5.54 -22.74
CA ASP A 52 11.64 -6.55 -23.80
C ASP A 52 10.83 -7.81 -23.46
N ALA A 53 10.68 -8.10 -22.17
CA ALA A 53 10.04 -9.32 -21.67
C ALA A 53 8.84 -9.06 -20.74
N TYR A 54 8.84 -7.93 -20.04
CA TYR A 54 7.84 -7.54 -19.06
C TYR A 54 7.47 -6.07 -19.24
N SER A 55 6.21 -5.81 -19.58
CA SER A 55 5.64 -4.48 -19.48
C SER A 55 5.50 -4.06 -18.01
N GLU A 56 5.25 -2.76 -17.77
CA GLU A 56 4.91 -2.30 -16.43
C GLU A 56 3.62 -2.97 -15.92
N GLN A 57 2.68 -3.28 -16.81
CA GLN A 57 1.45 -3.99 -16.43
C GLN A 57 1.75 -5.42 -16.01
N ASP A 58 2.63 -6.14 -16.72
CA ASP A 58 3.05 -7.49 -16.30
C ASP A 58 3.68 -7.46 -14.90
N CYS A 59 4.50 -6.44 -14.61
CA CYS A 59 5.11 -6.27 -13.28
C CYS A 59 4.03 -6.02 -12.20
N LYS A 60 3.02 -5.20 -12.49
CA LYS A 60 1.89 -4.93 -11.58
C LYS A 60 1.05 -6.18 -11.33
N ASP A 61 0.81 -6.97 -12.37
CA ASP A 61 0.06 -8.22 -12.31
C ASP A 61 0.78 -9.25 -11.45
N ILE A 62 2.11 -9.37 -11.61
CA ILE A 62 2.94 -10.23 -10.74
C ILE A 62 2.87 -9.77 -9.28
N ALA A 63 3.02 -8.46 -9.03
CA ALA A 63 2.95 -7.91 -7.68
C ALA A 63 1.58 -8.16 -7.02
N LEU A 64 0.48 -7.95 -7.76
CA LEU A 64 -0.87 -8.22 -7.28
C LEU A 64 -1.10 -9.70 -7.00
N ALA A 65 -0.61 -10.58 -7.87
CA ALA A 65 -0.69 -12.03 -7.68
C ALA A 65 0.06 -12.48 -6.42
N LEU A 66 1.25 -11.90 -6.16
CA LEU A 66 2.02 -12.17 -4.94
C LEU A 66 1.29 -11.68 -3.69
N ASP A 67 0.75 -10.46 -3.69
CA ASP A 67 -0.04 -9.93 -2.57
C ASP A 67 -1.24 -10.84 -2.24
N TYR A 68 -1.95 -11.29 -3.28
CA TYR A 68 -3.11 -12.15 -3.13
C TYR A 68 -2.73 -13.51 -2.56
N GLN A 69 -1.67 -14.13 -3.06
CA GLN A 69 -1.21 -15.42 -2.55
C GLN A 69 -0.60 -15.33 -1.15
N GLN A 70 0.19 -14.30 -0.87
CA GLN A 70 0.78 -14.10 0.45
C GLN A 70 -0.29 -13.95 1.53
N PHE A 71 -1.41 -13.30 1.22
CA PHE A 71 -2.55 -13.19 2.14
C PHE A 71 -3.07 -14.57 2.58
N TRP A 72 -3.18 -15.52 1.67
CA TRP A 72 -3.69 -16.87 1.96
C TRP A 72 -2.62 -17.80 2.55
N LEU A 73 -1.35 -17.65 2.16
CA LEU A 73 -0.24 -18.44 2.69
C LEU A 73 0.03 -18.18 4.17
N ARG A 74 -0.32 -17.00 4.68
CA ARG A 74 -0.08 -16.58 6.07
C ARG A 74 1.39 -16.72 6.45
N PHE A 75 1.74 -17.75 7.24
CA PHE A 75 3.10 -18.01 7.72
C PHE A 75 3.88 -19.00 6.83
N ASN A 76 3.24 -19.59 5.83
CA ASN A 76 3.90 -20.51 4.90
C ASN A 76 4.74 -19.71 3.88
N ASP A 77 5.97 -20.16 3.60
CA ASP A 77 6.88 -19.48 2.66
C ASP A 77 6.45 -19.63 1.18
N GLY A 78 5.52 -20.54 0.89
CA GLY A 78 4.94 -20.74 -0.44
C GLY A 78 5.98 -21.02 -1.53
N ARG A 79 7.15 -21.55 -1.16
CA ARG A 79 8.38 -21.48 -1.96
C ARG A 79 8.22 -21.75 -3.45
N GLU A 80 7.61 -22.89 -3.80
CA GLU A 80 7.48 -23.30 -5.20
C GLU A 80 6.44 -22.45 -5.95
N LEU A 81 5.37 -22.03 -5.27
CA LEU A 81 4.37 -21.13 -5.83
C LEU A 81 4.94 -19.73 -6.09
N VAL A 82 5.70 -19.19 -5.12
CA VAL A 82 6.35 -17.89 -5.24
C VAL A 82 7.37 -17.89 -6.39
N LYS A 83 8.15 -18.96 -6.55
CA LYS A 83 9.05 -19.12 -7.71
C LYS A 83 8.28 -19.13 -9.02
N ASP A 84 7.14 -19.80 -9.09
CA ASP A 84 6.30 -19.80 -10.29
C ASP A 84 5.72 -18.42 -10.60
N LEU A 85 5.22 -17.72 -9.60
CA LEU A 85 4.73 -16.35 -9.74
C LEU A 85 5.83 -15.36 -10.16
N LEU A 86 7.06 -15.57 -9.71
CA LEU A 86 8.22 -14.75 -10.09
C LEU A 86 8.93 -15.23 -11.36
N ASN A 87 8.41 -16.24 -12.06
CA ASN A 87 9.02 -16.84 -13.25
C ASN A 87 10.46 -17.39 -13.02
N LEU A 88 10.75 -17.89 -11.84
CA LEU A 88 12.07 -18.44 -11.47
C LEU A 88 12.17 -19.95 -11.69
N ALA A 89 11.05 -20.63 -11.96
CA ALA A 89 10.99 -22.08 -12.14
C ALA A 89 11.28 -22.56 -13.58
N GLY A 90 11.59 -21.65 -14.50
CA GLY A 90 11.92 -21.99 -15.90
C GLY A 90 10.72 -22.39 -16.78
N ASN A 91 9.49 -22.16 -16.34
CA ASN A 91 8.27 -22.43 -17.11
C ASN A 91 7.41 -21.17 -17.28
N THR A 92 7.78 -20.33 -18.24
CA THR A 92 7.10 -19.05 -18.52
C THR A 92 5.62 -19.23 -18.89
N SER A 93 5.25 -20.34 -19.53
CA SER A 93 3.84 -20.62 -19.89
C SER A 93 2.99 -20.86 -18.64
N ARG A 94 3.51 -21.64 -17.67
CA ARG A 94 2.86 -21.85 -16.37
C ARG A 94 2.77 -20.55 -15.58
N HIS A 95 3.87 -19.80 -15.50
CA HIS A 95 3.91 -18.49 -14.85
C HIS A 95 2.80 -17.56 -15.36
N LYS A 96 2.69 -17.38 -16.68
CA LYS A 96 1.67 -16.51 -17.29
C LYS A 96 0.24 -16.92 -16.94
N LYS A 97 -0.06 -18.23 -17.03
CA LYS A 97 -1.39 -18.76 -16.67
C LYS A 97 -1.69 -18.57 -15.19
N LEU A 98 -0.70 -18.80 -14.34
CA LEU A 98 -0.85 -18.67 -12.90
C LEU A 98 -1.08 -17.20 -12.51
N VAL A 99 -0.25 -16.28 -12.99
CA VAL A 99 -0.42 -14.83 -12.73
C VAL A 99 -1.80 -14.37 -13.18
N ALA A 100 -2.23 -14.72 -14.39
CA ALA A 100 -3.55 -14.35 -14.89
C ALA A 100 -4.69 -14.83 -13.97
N LEU A 101 -4.66 -16.10 -13.54
CA LEU A 101 -5.64 -16.67 -12.61
C LEU A 101 -5.63 -15.95 -11.25
N GLN A 102 -4.44 -15.64 -10.72
CA GLN A 102 -4.32 -14.95 -9.43
C GLN A 102 -4.81 -13.51 -9.50
N VAL A 103 -4.51 -12.80 -10.59
CA VAL A 103 -4.98 -11.43 -10.83
C VAL A 103 -6.49 -11.38 -10.96
N GLU A 104 -7.10 -12.33 -11.67
CA GLU A 104 -8.55 -12.46 -11.77
C GLU A 104 -9.19 -12.63 -10.38
N GLY A 105 -8.71 -13.60 -9.59
CA GLY A 105 -9.19 -13.83 -8.24
C GLY A 105 -8.99 -12.63 -7.29
N ALA A 106 -7.84 -11.97 -7.38
CA ALA A 106 -7.54 -10.77 -6.60
C ALA A 106 -8.49 -9.62 -6.95
N ASN A 107 -8.74 -9.38 -8.23
CA ASN A 107 -9.62 -8.30 -8.70
C ASN A 107 -11.08 -8.55 -8.32
N LEU A 108 -11.57 -9.78 -8.42
CA LEU A 108 -12.92 -10.13 -7.95
C LEU A 108 -13.08 -9.87 -6.44
N ALA A 109 -12.09 -10.27 -5.64
CA ALA A 109 -12.10 -10.04 -4.19
C ALA A 109 -12.00 -8.53 -3.85
N ILE A 110 -11.18 -7.77 -4.57
CA ILE A 110 -11.12 -6.30 -4.42
C ILE A 110 -12.48 -5.69 -4.78
N GLN A 111 -13.09 -6.08 -5.90
CA GLN A 111 -14.37 -5.54 -6.35
C GLN A 111 -15.48 -5.79 -5.33
N ASP A 112 -15.57 -7.01 -4.79
CA ASP A 112 -16.53 -7.38 -3.75
C ASP A 112 -16.34 -6.50 -2.49
N GLN A 113 -15.10 -6.40 -2.02
CA GLN A 113 -14.75 -5.57 -0.87
C GLN A 113 -15.09 -4.10 -1.08
N MET A 114 -14.78 -3.54 -2.26
CA MET A 114 -15.10 -2.14 -2.58
C MET A 114 -16.61 -1.91 -2.65
N SER A 115 -17.38 -2.88 -3.16
CA SER A 115 -18.84 -2.78 -3.21
C SER A 115 -19.45 -2.75 -1.81
N ALA A 116 -18.84 -3.48 -0.86
CA ALA A 116 -19.24 -3.46 0.55
C ALA A 116 -18.85 -2.15 1.25
N CYS A 117 -17.62 -1.66 1.09
CA CYS A 117 -17.10 -0.59 1.95
C CYS A 117 -17.32 0.83 1.41
N MET A 118 -17.33 1.03 0.09
CA MET A 118 -17.44 2.38 -0.50
C MET A 118 -18.69 3.16 -0.09
N PRO A 119 -19.89 2.55 0.04
CA PRO A 119 -21.09 3.27 0.50
C PRO A 119 -21.00 3.82 1.92
N HIS A 120 -20.06 3.33 2.73
CA HIS A 120 -19.89 3.71 4.13
C HIS A 120 -18.75 4.70 4.36
N VAL A 121 -18.09 5.15 3.30
CA VAL A 121 -17.03 6.17 3.39
C VAL A 121 -17.66 7.52 3.77
N VAL A 122 -17.18 8.09 4.88
CA VAL A 122 -17.64 9.41 5.35
C VAL A 122 -16.69 10.49 4.85
N HIS A 123 -17.22 11.45 4.09
CA HIS A 123 -16.49 12.57 3.52
C HIS A 123 -16.58 13.82 4.40
N ARG A 124 -15.47 14.55 4.52
CA ARG A 124 -15.35 15.87 5.18
C ARG A 124 -14.33 16.73 4.45
N THR A 125 -14.59 18.02 4.32
CA THR A 125 -13.57 18.98 3.85
C THR A 125 -12.85 19.61 5.05
N LEU A 126 -11.53 19.56 5.06
CA LEU A 126 -10.70 20.10 6.14
C LEU A 126 -10.44 21.61 5.97
N ARG A 127 -9.98 22.25 7.05
CA ARG A 127 -9.71 23.70 7.08
C ARG A 127 -8.61 24.14 6.10
N ASN A 128 -7.66 23.26 5.80
CA ASN A 128 -6.62 23.47 4.79
C ASN A 128 -7.08 23.13 3.35
N GLY A 129 -8.36 22.82 3.15
CA GLY A 129 -8.94 22.52 1.83
C GLY A 129 -8.72 21.08 1.34
N ALA A 130 -8.14 20.20 2.15
CA ALA A 130 -8.02 18.79 1.81
C ALA A 130 -9.36 18.05 1.98
N GLU A 131 -9.66 17.12 1.08
CA GLU A 131 -10.80 16.22 1.19
C GLU A 131 -10.41 15.01 2.05
N LEU A 132 -11.01 14.91 3.23
CA LEU A 132 -10.82 13.82 4.17
C LEU A 132 -11.92 12.76 3.99
N PHE A 133 -11.51 11.51 3.91
CA PHE A 133 -12.38 10.34 3.85
C PHE A 133 -12.08 9.40 5.00
N LEU A 134 -13.11 9.04 5.74
CA LEU A 134 -13.05 8.15 6.90
C LEU A 134 -13.76 6.84 6.56
N LEU A 135 -13.12 5.71 6.87
CA LEU A 135 -13.71 4.39 6.70
C LEU A 135 -13.39 3.51 7.92
N ASP A 136 -14.42 3.07 8.63
CA ASP A 136 -14.26 2.04 9.64
C ASP A 136 -14.19 0.66 8.96
N VAL A 137 -12.97 0.13 8.82
CA VAL A 137 -12.70 -1.16 8.15
C VAL A 137 -12.97 -2.36 9.06
N GLU A 138 -13.31 -2.15 10.33
CA GLU A 138 -13.71 -3.23 11.24
C GLU A 138 -15.21 -3.56 11.08
N ILE A 139 -16.03 -2.54 10.83
CA ILE A 139 -17.49 -2.69 10.76
C ILE A 139 -18.04 -2.64 9.32
N HIS A 140 -17.35 -1.98 8.39
CA HIS A 140 -17.84 -1.76 7.02
C HIS A 140 -17.01 -2.48 5.93
N ALA A 141 -16.21 -3.48 6.31
CA ALA A 141 -15.44 -4.28 5.37
C ALA A 141 -15.44 -5.76 5.78
N HIS A 142 -15.27 -6.67 4.81
CA HIS A 142 -15.16 -8.10 5.12
C HIS A 142 -13.82 -8.37 5.82
N LYS A 143 -13.90 -8.98 7.00
CA LYS A 143 -12.75 -9.36 7.82
C LYS A 143 -12.25 -10.73 7.42
N PHE A 144 -10.94 -10.94 7.60
CA PHE A 144 -10.25 -12.20 7.30
C PHE A 144 -10.32 -12.64 5.83
N THR A 145 -10.68 -11.73 4.93
CA THR A 145 -10.68 -11.91 3.48
C THR A 145 -9.70 -10.93 2.82
N PHE A 146 -9.33 -11.22 1.58
CA PHE A 146 -8.57 -10.28 0.77
C PHE A 146 -9.51 -9.24 0.17
N PRO A 147 -9.11 -7.96 0.05
CA PRO A 147 -7.85 -7.38 0.55
C PRO A 147 -7.86 -7.11 2.06
N PRO A 148 -6.70 -7.22 2.75
CA PRO A 148 -6.58 -6.86 4.17
C PRO A 148 -6.86 -5.35 4.39
N PRO A 149 -7.09 -4.90 5.64
CA PRO A 149 -7.42 -3.52 5.97
C PRO A 149 -6.52 -2.46 5.28
N GLY A 150 -5.20 -2.62 5.34
CA GLY A 150 -4.27 -1.64 4.76
C GLY A 150 -4.33 -1.55 3.22
N LYS A 151 -4.67 -2.64 2.54
CA LYS A 151 -4.88 -2.66 1.08
C LYS A 151 -6.29 -2.18 0.73
N THR A 152 -7.30 -2.55 1.51
CA THR A 152 -8.67 -1.98 1.41
C THR A 152 -8.63 -0.45 1.48
N SER A 153 -7.97 0.14 2.48
CA SER A 153 -7.83 1.60 2.60
C SER A 153 -7.06 2.22 1.43
N GLY A 154 -6.08 1.50 0.86
CA GLY A 154 -5.35 1.93 -0.34
C GLY A 154 -6.23 1.95 -1.58
N GLU A 155 -7.01 0.89 -1.82
CA GLU A 155 -7.93 0.77 -2.94
C GLU A 155 -9.06 1.82 -2.89
N VAL A 156 -9.55 2.11 -1.68
CA VAL A 156 -10.50 3.20 -1.44
C VAL A 156 -9.85 4.55 -1.72
N HIS A 157 -8.65 4.79 -1.20
CA HIS A 157 -7.90 6.03 -1.43
C HIS A 157 -7.66 6.30 -2.91
N ASP A 158 -7.24 5.30 -3.68
CA ASP A 158 -6.97 5.43 -5.11
C ASP A 158 -8.23 5.83 -5.90
N ARG A 159 -9.39 5.22 -5.60
CA ARG A 159 -10.68 5.57 -6.21
C ARG A 159 -11.11 6.99 -5.87
N LEU A 160 -10.98 7.38 -4.61
CA LEU A 160 -11.33 8.73 -4.15
C LEU A 160 -10.42 9.79 -4.75
N CYS A 161 -9.13 9.46 -4.89
CA CYS A 161 -8.15 10.26 -5.62
C CYS A 161 -8.52 10.48 -7.09
N GLN A 162 -9.07 9.46 -7.77
CA GLN A 162 -9.55 9.63 -9.15
C GLN A 162 -10.83 10.49 -9.21
N GLN A 163 -11.76 10.29 -8.27
CA GLN A 163 -13.00 11.06 -8.19
C GLN A 163 -12.78 12.54 -7.85
N HIS A 164 -11.76 12.83 -7.03
CA HIS A 164 -11.39 14.18 -6.59
C HIS A 164 -10.06 14.61 -7.24
N ALA A 165 -9.93 14.37 -8.54
CA ALA A 165 -8.77 14.79 -9.30
C ALA A 165 -8.60 16.31 -9.22
N GLY A 166 -7.40 16.76 -8.83
CA GLY A 166 -7.09 18.19 -8.63
C GLY A 166 -7.22 18.68 -7.20
N SER A 167 -7.78 17.89 -6.28
CA SER A 167 -7.84 18.22 -4.85
C SER A 167 -6.83 17.38 -4.03
N PRO A 168 -6.29 17.95 -2.94
CA PRO A 168 -5.56 17.16 -1.96
C PRO A 168 -6.53 16.19 -1.26
N VAL A 169 -6.15 14.92 -1.17
CA VAL A 169 -7.01 13.85 -0.64
C VAL A 169 -6.30 13.16 0.52
N VAL A 170 -7.04 12.92 1.60
CA VAL A 170 -6.61 12.12 2.74
C VAL A 170 -7.64 11.03 2.99
N THR A 171 -7.19 9.79 3.17
CA THR A 171 -8.06 8.68 3.55
C THR A 171 -7.52 8.06 4.84
N ILE A 172 -8.39 7.93 5.83
CA ILE A 172 -8.12 7.24 7.10
C ILE A 172 -9.03 6.02 7.17
N GLY A 173 -8.45 4.85 6.94
CA GLY A 173 -9.12 3.59 7.23
C GLY A 173 -8.76 3.12 8.64
N PHE A 174 -9.73 2.97 9.53
CA PHE A 174 -9.46 2.67 10.93
C PHE A 174 -10.25 1.45 11.42
N GLY A 175 -9.67 0.75 12.40
CA GLY A 175 -10.32 -0.33 13.12
C GLY A 175 -10.48 0.02 14.60
N PRO A 176 -10.58 -0.98 15.48
CA PRO A 176 -10.77 -0.74 16.91
C PRO A 176 -9.54 -0.06 17.54
N ASP A 177 -8.34 -0.53 17.21
CA ASP A 177 -7.07 -0.16 17.86
C ASP A 177 -6.00 0.35 16.88
N PHE A 178 -6.39 0.64 15.63
CA PHE A 178 -5.48 1.13 14.60
C PHE A 178 -6.12 2.09 13.60
N ALA A 179 -5.29 2.88 12.93
CA ALA A 179 -5.64 3.69 11.77
C ALA A 179 -4.55 3.58 10.68
N VAL A 180 -4.97 3.41 9.43
CA VAL A 180 -4.16 3.44 8.22
C VAL A 180 -4.40 4.75 7.51
N LEU A 181 -3.31 5.48 7.26
CA LEU A 181 -3.30 6.80 6.66
C LEU A 181 -2.77 6.71 5.23
N ARG A 182 -3.48 7.34 4.30
CA ARG A 182 -3.05 7.58 2.92
C ARG A 182 -3.29 9.04 2.57
N SER A 183 -2.31 9.72 1.99
CA SER A 183 -2.50 11.05 1.43
C SER A 183 -1.94 11.21 0.03
N ARG A 184 -2.55 12.15 -0.71
CA ARG A 184 -2.02 12.72 -1.94
C ARG A 184 -2.19 14.23 -1.88
N GLY A 185 -1.09 14.97 -2.06
CA GLY A 185 -1.08 16.43 -1.96
C GLY A 185 -1.18 16.97 -0.52
N VAL A 186 -0.96 16.14 0.50
CA VAL A 186 -0.93 16.57 1.91
C VAL A 186 0.32 16.00 2.59
N MET A 187 1.14 16.89 3.16
CA MET A 187 2.39 16.53 3.82
C MET A 187 2.15 16.08 5.26
N MET A 188 1.83 14.80 5.42
CA MET A 188 1.57 14.19 6.72
C MET A 188 2.88 13.73 7.32
N ASN A 189 3.55 14.57 8.13
CA ASN A 189 4.71 14.10 8.89
C ASN A 189 4.24 13.14 10.01
N ILE A 190 3.89 11.90 9.65
CA ILE A 190 3.30 10.89 10.53
C ILE A 190 4.19 10.66 11.77
N PRO A 191 5.52 10.50 11.67
CA PRO A 191 6.36 10.36 12.85
C PRO A 191 6.31 11.56 13.81
N LYS A 192 6.14 12.78 13.29
CA LYS A 192 5.93 13.97 14.11
C LYS A 192 4.55 13.94 14.76
N MET A 193 3.48 13.69 13.99
CA MET A 193 2.11 13.61 14.50
C MET A 193 1.97 12.53 15.59
N VAL A 194 2.55 11.35 15.41
CA VAL A 194 2.55 10.26 16.40
C VAL A 194 3.23 10.68 17.71
N ARG A 195 4.35 11.41 17.64
CA ARG A 195 5.04 11.91 18.84
C ARG A 195 4.19 12.93 19.58
N GLU A 196 3.65 13.91 18.87
CA GLU A 196 2.81 14.94 19.47
C GLU A 196 1.54 14.35 20.08
N LEU A 197 0.82 13.46 19.37
CA LEU A 197 -0.37 12.80 19.91
C LEU A 197 -0.07 11.99 21.17
N ARG A 198 1.10 11.33 21.22
CA ARG A 198 1.52 10.58 22.41
C ARG A 198 1.69 11.49 23.63
N ASP A 199 2.22 12.69 23.43
CA ASP A 199 2.42 13.66 24.51
C ASP A 199 1.09 14.34 24.92
N GLU A 200 0.19 14.57 23.94
CA GLU A 200 -1.10 15.24 24.13
C GLU A 200 -2.20 14.33 24.70
N ILE A 201 -2.12 13.01 24.48
CA ILE A 201 -3.14 12.03 24.90
C ILE A 201 -2.52 10.99 25.86
N PRO A 202 -2.29 11.34 27.14
CA PRO A 202 -1.86 10.39 28.14
C PRO A 202 -2.83 9.20 28.24
N GLY A 203 -2.30 7.98 28.20
CA GLY A 203 -3.12 6.75 28.20
C GLY A 203 -3.61 6.30 26.81
N GLY A 204 -3.33 7.08 25.75
CA GLY A 204 -3.67 6.73 24.36
C GLY A 204 -2.98 5.48 23.81
N GLY A 205 -1.88 5.02 24.44
CA GLY A 205 -1.08 3.89 23.96
C GLY A 205 -0.52 4.09 22.55
N ILE A 206 -0.30 5.34 22.15
CA ILE A 206 -0.06 5.72 20.76
C ILE A 206 1.34 5.27 20.33
N SER A 207 1.34 4.38 19.35
CA SER A 207 2.54 3.93 18.65
C SER A 207 2.26 3.91 17.17
N GLY A 208 3.29 3.96 16.35
CA GLY A 208 3.10 4.01 14.92
C GLY A 208 4.37 4.33 14.18
N GLY A 209 4.25 4.23 12.88
CA GLY A 209 5.33 4.45 11.95
C GLY A 209 4.76 4.60 10.55
N GLY A 210 5.63 5.02 9.63
CA GLY A 210 5.25 5.28 8.27
C GLY A 210 6.15 6.31 7.63
N HIS A 211 5.75 6.71 6.43
CA HIS A 211 6.37 7.72 5.62
C HIS A 211 5.62 9.06 5.72
N LEU A 212 6.02 10.06 4.93
CA LEU A 212 5.37 11.38 4.90
C LEU A 212 3.95 11.37 4.29
N VAL A 213 3.53 10.24 3.70
CA VAL A 213 2.27 10.14 2.93
C VAL A 213 1.49 8.85 3.18
N VAL A 214 2.12 7.83 3.76
CA VAL A 214 1.50 6.53 4.07
C VAL A 214 2.01 6.06 5.43
N GLY A 215 1.10 5.64 6.32
CA GLY A 215 1.53 5.08 7.60
C GLY A 215 0.40 4.42 8.35
N SER A 216 0.75 3.84 9.50
CA SER A 216 -0.22 3.25 10.42
C SER A 216 0.06 3.70 11.84
N ILE A 217 -1.01 4.01 12.56
CA ILE A 217 -0.99 4.32 13.99
C ILE A 217 -1.76 3.22 14.71
N LYS A 218 -1.26 2.82 15.87
CA LYS A 218 -1.93 1.95 16.84
C LYS A 218 -2.19 2.74 18.11
N PHE A 219 -3.30 2.44 18.76
CA PHE A 219 -3.75 3.09 19.98
C PHE A 219 -4.61 2.13 20.81
N VAL A 220 -4.88 2.48 22.06
CA VAL A 220 -5.84 1.72 22.88
C VAL A 220 -7.24 1.92 22.31
N GLU A 221 -8.00 0.83 22.16
CA GLU A 221 -9.33 0.85 21.53
C GLU A 221 -10.29 1.88 22.15
N GLY A 222 -10.31 2.00 23.49
CA GLY A 222 -11.14 2.98 24.19
C GLY A 222 -10.76 4.45 23.93
N MET A 223 -9.58 4.70 23.35
CA MET A 223 -9.06 6.05 23.03
C MET A 223 -9.24 6.40 21.55
N ARG A 224 -9.88 5.53 20.76
CA ARG A 224 -10.03 5.67 19.31
C ARG A 224 -10.56 7.04 18.88
N GLU A 225 -11.65 7.50 19.49
CA GLU A 225 -12.27 8.77 19.09
C GLU A 225 -11.36 9.97 19.33
N GLU A 226 -10.68 10.00 20.49
CA GLU A 226 -9.74 11.06 20.85
C GLU A 226 -8.51 11.07 19.94
N VAL A 227 -7.96 9.89 19.64
CA VAL A 227 -6.79 9.76 18.75
C VAL A 227 -7.14 10.13 17.31
N LEU A 228 -8.28 9.68 16.78
CA LEU A 228 -8.73 10.05 15.43
C LEU A 228 -9.05 11.55 15.35
N GLY A 229 -9.68 12.12 16.37
CA GLY A 229 -9.93 13.56 16.45
C GLY A 229 -8.64 14.37 16.39
N GLY A 230 -7.68 14.07 17.28
CA GLY A 230 -6.39 14.75 17.31
C GLY A 230 -5.60 14.57 16.00
N LEU A 231 -5.68 13.39 15.38
CA LEU A 231 -5.05 13.14 14.08
C LEU A 231 -5.66 14.02 12.98
N ILE A 232 -6.99 14.12 12.91
CA ILE A 232 -7.69 14.97 11.95
C ILE A 232 -7.35 16.45 12.17
N ASP A 233 -7.28 16.90 13.42
CA ASP A 233 -6.91 18.28 13.76
C ASP A 233 -5.50 18.62 13.29
N LYS A 234 -4.53 17.72 13.53
CA LYS A 234 -3.16 17.86 13.04
C LYS A 234 -3.08 17.88 11.51
N ILE A 235 -3.83 17.01 10.84
CA ILE A 235 -3.89 16.99 9.37
C ILE A 235 -4.53 18.28 8.82
N SER A 236 -5.49 18.86 9.54
CA SER A 236 -6.22 20.06 9.10
C SER A 236 -5.38 21.34 9.07
N ILE A 237 -4.20 21.35 9.72
CA ILE A 237 -3.34 22.53 9.85
C ILE A 237 -2.02 22.40 9.08
N VAL A 238 -1.73 21.24 8.47
CA VAL A 238 -0.55 21.09 7.61
C VAL A 238 -0.81 21.61 6.20
N GLN A 239 0.27 21.88 5.46
CA GLN A 239 0.18 22.32 4.07
C GLN A 239 -0.50 21.25 3.20
N ALA A 240 -1.52 21.68 2.46
CA ALA A 240 -2.22 20.90 1.45
C ALA A 240 -2.15 21.63 0.11
N GLY A 241 -1.93 20.87 -0.97
CA GLY A 241 -1.84 21.37 -2.33
C GLY A 241 -1.38 20.29 -3.29
N MET A 242 -1.92 20.30 -4.50
CA MET A 242 -1.43 19.43 -5.56
C MET A 242 -0.10 19.95 -6.10
N PRO A 243 0.90 19.10 -6.36
CA PRO A 243 2.05 19.49 -7.18
C PRO A 243 1.54 20.01 -8.53
N GLY A 244 2.00 21.20 -8.94
CA GLY A 244 1.69 21.79 -10.24
C GLY A 244 2.38 21.06 -11.40
#